data_AF-A0A960J9E8-F1
#
_entry.id   AF-A0A960J9E8-F1
#
_cell.length_a   1.000
_cell.length_b   1.000
_cell.length_c   1.000
_cell.angle_alpha   90.00
_cell.angle_beta   90.00
_cell.angle_gamma   90.00
#
_symmetry.space_group_name_H-M   'P 1'
#
loop_
_entity.id
_entity.type
_entity.pdbx_description
1 polymer ?
#
loop_
_entity_poly.entity_id
_entity_poly.type
_entity_poly.pdbx_seq_one_letter_code
_entity_poly.pdbx_strand_id
1 'polypeptide(L)'
;DSYFKLNLVAIGMFCLIRGEGSGAPRDRYLDAYRLFRKTVDDHGNAHFDMIDRALEGPNGPRDARVVQLLEAWTRRSRRDFFVDLRGQVAACGEDRACEPIPVERRVNTDFLWQRSPFLLYGGGDGYIEAAGVDFLLPYWMGRAYGVL
;
A
#
# COMPACT_ATOMS: atom_id res chain seq x y z
N ASP A 1 -14.13 2.41 8.40
CA ASP A 1 -12.72 2.80 8.14
C ASP A 1 -12.62 3.68 6.88
N SER A 2 -11.67 4.61 6.79
CA SER A 2 -11.44 5.57 5.68
C SER A 2 -10.02 5.48 5.09
N TYR A 3 -9.41 4.30 5.12
CA TYR A 3 -8.03 4.08 4.69
C TYR A 3 -7.73 4.55 3.24
N PHE A 4 -8.71 4.47 2.34
CA PHE A 4 -8.59 4.95 0.96
C PHE A 4 -8.02 6.38 0.82
N LYS A 5 -8.29 7.25 1.79
CA LYS A 5 -7.78 8.64 1.82
C LYS A 5 -6.26 8.69 1.84
N LEU A 6 -5.59 7.69 2.41
CA LEU A 6 -4.14 7.62 2.46
C LEU A 6 -3.53 7.42 1.06
N ASN A 7 -4.20 6.68 0.16
CA ASN A 7 -3.76 6.60 -1.23
C ASN A 7 -3.94 7.93 -1.96
N LEU A 8 -5.06 8.62 -1.73
CA LEU A 8 -5.31 9.93 -2.32
C LEU A 8 -4.23 10.94 -1.88
N VAL A 9 -3.82 10.91 -0.61
CA VAL A 9 -2.72 11.73 -0.10
C VAL A 9 -1.40 11.33 -0.76
N ALA A 10 -1.06 10.04 -0.81
CA ALA A 10 0.20 9.58 -1.40
C ALA A 10 0.33 9.98 -2.88
N ILE A 11 -0.69 9.72 -3.69
CA ILE A 11 -0.73 10.06 -5.12
C ILE A 11 -0.75 11.58 -5.31
N GLY A 12 -1.53 12.31 -4.51
CA GLY A 12 -1.59 13.77 -4.55
C GLY A 12 -0.23 14.41 -4.27
N MET A 13 0.45 13.97 -3.21
CA MET A 13 1.79 14.45 -2.86
C MET A 13 2.82 14.08 -3.95
N PHE A 14 2.76 12.87 -4.51
CA PHE A 14 3.62 12.49 -5.63
C PHE A 14 3.48 13.45 -6.82
N CYS A 15 2.24 13.76 -7.22
CA CYS A 15 1.97 14.70 -8.32
C CYS A 15 2.47 16.11 -8.00
N LEU A 16 2.20 16.63 -6.80
CA LEU A 16 2.64 17.96 -6.38
C LEU A 16 4.17 18.06 -6.36
N ILE A 17 4.86 17.13 -5.70
CA ILE A 17 6.32 17.18 -5.53
C ILE A 17 7.06 17.06 -6.87
N ARG A 18 6.53 16.25 -7.81
CA ARG A 18 7.12 16.15 -9.16
C ARG A 18 6.74 17.29 -10.09
N GLY A 19 5.58 17.92 -9.87
CA GLY A 19 5.11 19.06 -10.67
C GLY A 19 5.79 20.37 -10.29
N GLU A 20 6.18 20.51 -9.02
CA GLU A 20 6.88 21.69 -8.52
C GLU A 20 8.36 21.72 -8.94
N GLY A 21 8.84 22.92 -9.27
CA GLY A 21 10.28 23.18 -9.42
C GLY A 21 11.01 23.14 -8.08
N SER A 22 12.33 23.27 -8.11
CA SER A 22 13.13 23.40 -6.88
C SER A 22 12.73 24.65 -6.11
N GLY A 23 12.48 24.53 -4.80
CA GLY A 23 12.19 25.65 -3.91
C GLY A 23 11.20 25.32 -2.79
N ALA A 24 10.85 26.37 -2.02
CA ALA A 24 10.07 26.25 -0.80
C ALA A 24 8.71 25.50 -0.93
N PRO A 25 7.92 25.64 -2.03
CA PRO A 25 6.69 24.86 -2.19
C PRO A 25 6.96 23.35 -2.23
N ARG A 26 7.95 22.93 -3.05
CA ARG A 26 8.36 21.54 -3.16
C ARG A 26 8.85 20.99 -1.81
N ASP A 27 9.66 21.76 -1.10
CA ASP A 27 10.20 21.35 0.19
C ASP A 27 9.10 21.12 1.23
N ARG A 28 8.09 22.00 1.28
CA ARG A 28 6.92 21.84 2.16
C ARG A 28 6.11 20.59 1.85
N TYR A 29 5.90 20.28 0.57
CA TYR A 29 5.21 19.05 0.17
C TYR A 29 6.03 17.81 0.53
N LEU A 30 7.35 17.87 0.37
CA LEU A 30 8.24 16.78 0.73
C LEU A 30 8.24 16.51 2.24
N ASP A 31 8.26 17.56 3.07
CA ASP A 31 8.16 17.44 4.52
C ASP A 31 6.82 16.85 4.96
N ALA A 32 5.72 17.31 4.36
CA ALA A 32 4.39 16.74 4.61
C ALA A 32 4.31 15.27 4.19
N TYR A 33 4.90 14.93 3.03
CA TYR A 33 4.97 13.55 2.53
C TYR A 33 5.77 12.65 3.48
N ARG A 34 6.93 13.09 3.96
CA ARG A 34 7.76 12.34 4.92
C ARG A 34 7.03 12.09 6.23
N LEU A 35 6.31 13.09 6.74
CA LEU A 35 5.49 12.93 7.94
C LEU A 35 4.39 11.89 7.72
N PHE A 36 3.69 11.97 6.58
CA PHE A 36 2.71 10.96 6.18
C PHE A 36 3.34 9.57 6.06
N ARG A 37 4.47 9.43 5.38
CA ARG A 37 5.08 8.10 5.16
C ARG A 37 5.54 7.46 6.45
N LYS A 38 6.01 8.23 7.43
CA LYS A 38 6.36 7.71 8.75
C LYS A 38 5.18 7.02 9.46
N THR A 39 3.94 7.40 9.17
CA THR A 39 2.75 6.79 9.80
C THR A 39 2.20 5.57 9.08
N VAL A 40 2.72 5.25 7.89
CA VAL A 40 2.22 4.16 7.04
C VAL A 40 3.33 3.26 6.47
N ASP A 41 4.57 3.43 6.91
CA ASP A 41 5.73 2.74 6.32
C ASP A 41 5.72 1.22 6.56
N ASP A 42 5.14 0.79 7.68
CA ASP A 42 4.98 -0.61 8.07
C ASP A 42 3.72 -1.26 7.49
N HIS A 43 2.84 -0.50 6.84
CA HIS A 43 1.57 -1.01 6.32
C HIS A 43 1.72 -1.97 5.13
N GLY A 44 2.93 -2.20 4.61
CA GLY A 44 3.19 -3.16 3.52
C GLY A 44 2.44 -2.78 2.25
N ASN A 45 2.77 -1.62 1.68
CA ASN A 45 2.17 -1.10 0.46
C ASN A 45 3.27 -0.84 -0.59
N ALA A 46 3.35 -1.72 -1.59
CA ALA A 46 4.37 -1.65 -2.62
C ALA A 46 4.29 -0.36 -3.45
N HIS A 47 3.10 0.20 -3.65
CA HIS A 47 2.97 1.47 -4.37
C HIS A 47 3.50 2.64 -3.56
N PHE A 48 3.25 2.67 -2.26
CA PHE A 48 3.84 3.70 -1.41
C PHE A 48 5.37 3.59 -1.44
N ASP A 49 5.92 2.37 -1.40
CA ASP A 49 7.36 2.13 -1.47
C ASP A 49 7.96 2.60 -2.80
N MET A 50 7.23 2.43 -3.90
CA MET A 50 7.66 2.93 -5.20
C MET A 50 7.51 4.43 -5.36
N ILE A 51 6.54 5.08 -4.72
CA ILE A 51 6.48 6.55 -4.65
C ILE A 51 7.71 7.07 -3.89
N ASP A 52 8.01 6.46 -2.76
CA ASP A 52 9.19 6.76 -1.95
C ASP A 52 10.48 6.65 -2.77
N ARG A 53 10.64 5.56 -3.53
CA ARG A 53 11.78 5.36 -4.45
C ARG A 53 11.92 6.48 -5.49
N ALA A 54 10.79 6.97 -5.98
CA ALA A 54 10.73 8.04 -6.97
C ALA A 54 11.06 9.43 -6.38
N LEU A 55 10.64 9.71 -5.14
CA LEU A 55 10.77 11.02 -4.51
C LEU A 55 12.07 11.17 -3.69
N GLU A 56 12.47 10.13 -2.98
CA GLU A 56 13.59 10.13 -2.03
C GLU A 56 14.81 9.33 -2.53
N GLY A 57 14.66 8.59 -3.64
CA GLY A 57 15.74 7.80 -4.23
C GLY A 57 15.88 6.37 -3.68
N PRO A 58 17.00 5.69 -4.00
CA PRO A 58 17.19 4.27 -3.68
C PRO A 58 17.23 3.99 -2.18
N ASN A 59 16.66 2.87 -1.75
CA ASN A 59 16.75 2.38 -0.38
C ASN A 59 16.69 0.85 -0.37
N GLY A 60 17.82 0.18 -0.12
CA GLY A 60 17.93 -1.28 -0.27
C GLY A 60 16.85 -2.09 0.45
N PRO A 61 16.61 -1.89 1.76
CA PRO A 61 15.55 -2.60 2.49
C PRO A 61 14.15 -2.37 1.93
N ARG A 62 13.79 -1.12 1.59
CA ARG A 62 12.47 -0.79 1.01
C ARG A 62 12.33 -1.34 -0.41
N ASP A 63 13.37 -1.25 -1.22
CA ASP A 63 13.38 -1.73 -2.60
C ASP A 63 13.25 -3.27 -2.62
N ALA A 64 13.92 -3.97 -1.71
CA ALA A 64 13.74 -5.42 -1.52
C ALA A 64 12.32 -5.78 -1.06
N ARG A 65 11.72 -4.96 -0.19
CA ARG A 65 10.34 -5.15 0.28
C ARG A 65 9.32 -5.03 -0.85
N VAL A 66 9.55 -4.19 -1.86
CA VAL A 66 8.68 -4.11 -3.06
C VAL A 66 8.56 -5.47 -3.73
N VAL A 67 9.69 -6.17 -3.95
CA VAL A 67 9.70 -7.52 -4.57
C VAL A 67 8.86 -8.48 -3.75
N GLN A 68 9.09 -8.51 -2.43
CA GLN A 68 8.37 -9.41 -1.51
C GLN A 68 6.86 -9.14 -1.49
N LEU A 69 6.45 -7.86 -1.50
CA LEU A 69 5.04 -7.47 -1.50
C LEU A 69 4.35 -7.83 -2.83
N LEU A 70 5.05 -7.68 -3.97
CA LEU A 70 4.53 -8.08 -5.28
C LEU A 70 4.38 -9.61 -5.37
N GLU A 71 5.36 -10.37 -4.87
CA GLU A 71 5.26 -11.82 -4.77
C GLU A 71 4.16 -12.28 -3.83
N ALA A 72 3.96 -11.60 -2.70
CA ALA A 72 2.85 -11.87 -1.79
C ALA A 72 1.50 -11.61 -2.44
N TRP A 73 1.41 -10.56 -3.27
CA TRP A 73 0.18 -10.25 -3.99
C TRP A 73 -0.22 -11.37 -4.95
N THR A 74 0.73 -12.04 -5.62
CA THR A 74 0.39 -13.13 -6.57
C THR A 74 -0.18 -14.38 -5.89
N ARG A 75 0.01 -14.54 -4.59
CA ARG A 75 -0.55 -15.64 -3.79
C ARG A 75 -1.99 -15.38 -3.30
N ARG A 76 -2.52 -14.17 -3.51
CA ARG A 76 -3.88 -13.81 -3.12
C ARG A 76 -4.93 -14.50 -4.00
N SER A 77 -6.12 -14.70 -3.44
CA SER A 77 -7.31 -14.92 -4.27
C SER A 77 -7.50 -13.73 -5.20
N ARG A 78 -7.86 -13.98 -6.46
CA ARG A 78 -8.25 -12.94 -7.41
C ARG A 78 -9.67 -12.43 -7.17
N ARG A 79 -10.47 -13.15 -6.39
CA ARG A 79 -11.87 -12.83 -6.06
C ARG A 79 -12.02 -12.38 -4.61
N ASP A 80 -13.03 -11.58 -4.34
CA ASP A 80 -13.33 -10.95 -3.05
C ASP A 80 -13.98 -11.90 -2.03
N PHE A 81 -13.63 -13.19 -1.99
CA PHE A 81 -14.21 -14.12 -1.01
C PHE A 81 -14.07 -13.61 0.42
N PHE A 82 -15.11 -13.86 1.23
CA PHE A 82 -15.13 -13.51 2.63
C PHE A 82 -13.93 -14.11 3.38
N VAL A 83 -13.25 -13.27 4.14
CA VAL A 83 -12.11 -13.61 4.99
C VAL A 83 -12.48 -13.31 6.44
N ASP A 84 -12.12 -14.22 7.34
CA ASP A 84 -12.23 -14.03 8.80
C ASP A 84 -10.96 -14.52 9.48
N LEU A 85 -10.21 -13.58 10.06
CA LEU A 85 -8.93 -13.83 10.73
C LEU A 85 -9.04 -13.72 12.25
N ARG A 86 -10.26 -13.55 12.79
CA ARG A 86 -10.47 -13.51 14.24
C ARG A 86 -10.00 -14.82 14.87
N GLY A 87 -9.27 -14.71 15.98
CA GLY A 87 -8.64 -15.86 16.65
C GLY A 87 -7.41 -16.44 15.94
N GLN A 88 -7.07 -15.98 14.73
CA GLN A 88 -5.87 -16.40 14.00
C GLN A 88 -4.72 -15.40 14.10
N VAL A 89 -5.03 -14.13 14.37
CA VAL A 89 -4.07 -13.05 14.60
C VAL A 89 -4.46 -12.26 15.84
N ALA A 90 -3.49 -11.59 16.47
CA ALA A 90 -3.75 -10.76 17.64
C ALA A 90 -4.66 -9.57 17.27
N ALA A 91 -5.74 -9.38 18.04
CA ALA A 91 -6.69 -8.30 17.85
C ALA A 91 -6.41 -7.16 18.85
N CYS A 92 -6.37 -5.93 18.35
CA CYS A 92 -6.22 -4.70 19.13
C CYS A 92 -7.46 -3.79 18.99
N GLY A 93 -8.61 -4.40 18.70
CA GLY A 93 -9.91 -3.78 18.50
C GLY A 93 -10.91 -4.82 17.98
N GLU A 94 -12.16 -4.42 17.80
CA GLU A 94 -13.24 -5.33 17.37
C GLU A 94 -13.01 -5.93 15.97
N ASP A 95 -12.61 -5.10 15.01
CA ASP A 95 -12.27 -5.47 13.63
C ASP A 95 -10.91 -4.90 13.24
N ARG A 96 -9.92 -5.11 14.13
CA ARG A 96 -8.58 -4.55 13.96
C ARG A 96 -7.51 -5.46 14.55
N ALA A 97 -6.61 -5.93 13.70
CA ALA A 97 -5.37 -6.59 14.08
C ALA A 97 -4.40 -5.61 14.77
N CYS A 98 -3.55 -6.14 15.64
CA CYS A 98 -2.50 -5.35 16.27
C CYS A 98 -1.41 -4.92 15.27
N GLU A 99 -1.11 -5.79 14.32
CA GLU A 99 -0.09 -5.60 13.29
C GLU A 99 -0.71 -5.67 11.90
N PRO A 100 -0.08 -5.05 10.88
CA PRO A 100 -0.53 -5.19 9.50
C PRO A 100 -0.59 -6.67 9.08
N ILE A 101 -1.75 -7.10 8.59
CA ILE A 101 -1.94 -8.47 8.11
C ILE A 101 -1.05 -8.70 6.87
N PRO A 102 -0.43 -9.88 6.70
CA PRO A 102 0.31 -10.22 5.49
C PRO A 102 -0.53 -10.05 4.22
N VAL A 103 0.08 -9.51 3.16
CA VAL A 103 -0.65 -9.12 1.92
C VAL A 103 -1.47 -10.27 1.36
N GLU A 104 -0.98 -11.49 1.37
CA GLU A 104 -1.66 -12.68 0.86
C GLU A 104 -2.92 -13.07 1.66
N ARG A 105 -3.05 -12.61 2.91
CA ARG A 105 -4.17 -12.92 3.81
C ARG A 105 -5.16 -11.77 4.00
N ARG A 106 -4.81 -10.56 3.58
CA ARG A 106 -5.68 -9.38 3.76
C ARG A 106 -7.01 -9.58 3.05
N VAL A 107 -8.08 -9.11 3.69
CA VAL A 107 -9.41 -8.98 3.09
C VAL A 107 -9.29 -8.41 1.68
N ASN A 108 -9.95 -9.07 0.73
CA ASN A 108 -9.90 -8.70 -0.68
C ASN A 108 -11.19 -7.97 -1.09
N THR A 109 -11.06 -6.89 -1.85
CA THR A 109 -12.16 -6.21 -2.53
C THR A 109 -11.70 -5.86 -3.96
N ASP A 110 -12.20 -4.78 -4.54
CA ASP A 110 -11.74 -4.20 -5.80
C ASP A 110 -10.26 -3.74 -5.78
N PHE A 111 -9.87 -2.89 -4.81
CA PHE A 111 -8.53 -2.35 -4.60
C PHE A 111 -8.00 -2.71 -3.22
N LEU A 112 -6.84 -3.38 -3.15
CA LEU A 112 -6.22 -3.77 -1.88
C LEU A 112 -5.95 -2.57 -0.99
N TRP A 113 -5.38 -1.50 -1.54
CA TRP A 113 -5.00 -0.36 -0.71
C TRP A 113 -6.19 0.51 -0.32
N GLN A 114 -7.41 0.25 -0.77
CA GLN A 114 -8.59 0.98 -0.29
C GLN A 114 -8.95 0.60 1.16
N ARG A 115 -8.51 -0.59 1.59
CA ARG A 115 -8.82 -1.16 2.91
C ARG A 115 -7.65 -1.06 3.84
N SER A 116 -7.96 -0.94 5.12
CA SER A 116 -6.96 -0.97 6.17
C SER A 116 -6.27 -2.33 6.19
N PRO A 117 -4.92 -2.37 6.27
CA PRO A 117 -4.18 -3.62 6.35
C PRO A 117 -4.41 -4.34 7.70
N PHE A 118 -5.14 -3.72 8.62
CA PHE A 118 -5.45 -4.27 9.94
C PHE A 118 -6.85 -4.90 10.01
N LEU A 119 -7.65 -4.88 8.94
CA LEU A 119 -9.03 -5.39 8.96
C LEU A 119 -9.06 -6.90 9.22
N LEU A 120 -9.74 -7.35 10.28
CA LEU A 120 -9.73 -8.76 10.69
C LEU A 120 -10.68 -9.62 9.87
N TYR A 121 -11.79 -9.05 9.40
CA TYR A 121 -12.76 -9.78 8.62
C TYR A 121 -13.45 -8.89 7.57
N GLY A 122 -14.02 -9.51 6.55
CA GLY A 122 -14.75 -8.80 5.49
C GLY A 122 -14.56 -9.44 4.12
N GLY A 123 -14.84 -8.67 3.08
CA GLY A 123 -14.92 -9.15 1.70
C GLY A 123 -16.37 -9.28 1.26
N GLY A 124 -16.59 -10.02 0.19
CA GLY A 124 -17.89 -10.33 -0.39
C GLY A 124 -18.04 -11.82 -0.71
N ASP A 125 -18.89 -12.11 -1.69
CA ASP A 125 -19.29 -13.48 -2.03
C ASP A 125 -18.42 -14.11 -3.14
N GLY A 126 -17.35 -13.44 -3.57
CA GLY A 126 -16.47 -13.88 -4.65
C GLY A 126 -16.93 -13.46 -6.05
N TYR A 127 -17.91 -12.57 -6.16
CA TYR A 127 -18.40 -12.06 -7.44
C TYR A 127 -17.51 -10.96 -8.02
N ILE A 128 -16.73 -10.26 -7.18
CA ILE A 128 -15.88 -9.15 -7.61
C ILE A 128 -14.45 -9.67 -7.80
N GLU A 129 -13.86 -9.34 -8.94
CA GLU A 129 -12.45 -9.61 -9.24
C GLU A 129 -11.57 -8.42 -8.87
N ALA A 130 -10.37 -8.69 -8.37
CA ALA A 130 -9.38 -7.67 -8.05
C ALA A 130 -8.98 -6.90 -9.31
N ALA A 131 -8.85 -5.57 -9.20
CA ALA A 131 -8.54 -4.70 -10.33
C ALA A 131 -7.11 -4.89 -10.91
N GLY A 132 -6.21 -5.58 -10.19
CA GLY A 132 -4.83 -5.85 -10.60
C GLY A 132 -3.88 -4.65 -10.56
N VAL A 133 -4.42 -3.44 -10.47
CA VAL A 133 -3.67 -2.18 -10.28
C VAL A 133 -2.73 -2.20 -9.07
N ASP A 134 -3.10 -2.91 -7.99
CA ASP A 134 -2.26 -3.05 -6.81
C ASP A 134 -0.94 -3.77 -7.11
N PHE A 135 -0.90 -4.54 -8.20
CA PHE A 135 0.31 -5.16 -8.73
C PHE A 135 0.91 -4.32 -9.85
N LEU A 136 0.10 -3.97 -10.85
CA LEU A 136 0.58 -3.36 -12.10
C LEU A 136 1.30 -2.02 -11.86
N LEU A 137 0.75 -1.15 -11.02
CA LEU A 137 1.31 0.17 -10.79
C LEU A 137 2.71 0.10 -10.13
N PRO A 138 2.90 -0.54 -8.97
CA PRO A 138 4.22 -0.70 -8.36
C PRO A 138 5.16 -1.57 -9.20
N TYR A 139 4.65 -2.58 -9.92
CA TYR A 139 5.47 -3.36 -10.85
C TYR A 139 6.11 -2.47 -11.92
N TRP A 140 5.32 -1.68 -12.64
CA TRP A 140 5.84 -0.84 -13.71
C TRP A 140 6.71 0.30 -13.17
N MET A 141 6.37 0.88 -12.02
CA MET A 141 7.26 1.82 -11.34
C MET A 141 8.59 1.15 -10.97
N GLY A 142 8.56 -0.08 -10.43
CA GLY A 142 9.74 -0.86 -10.06
C GLY A 142 10.69 -1.05 -11.24
N ARG A 143 10.13 -1.42 -12.40
CA ARG A 143 10.89 -1.53 -13.67
C ARG A 143 11.47 -0.19 -14.11
N ALA A 144 10.69 0.89 -14.03
CA ALA A 144 11.12 2.23 -14.44
C ALA A 144 12.27 2.79 -13.58
N TYR A 145 12.30 2.46 -12.28
CA TYR A 145 13.32 2.93 -11.34
C TYR A 145 14.44 1.90 -11.06
N GLY A 146 14.48 0.79 -11.79
CA GLY A 146 15.52 -0.24 -11.68
C GLY A 146 15.50 -1.02 -10.37
N VAL A 147 14.32 -1.18 -9.76
CA VAL A 147 14.08 -2.05 -8.60
C VAL A 147 13.79 -3.49 -9.06
N LEU A 148 13.23 -3.66 -10.27
CA LEU A 148 12.82 -4.93 -10.90
C LEU A 148 13.39 -5.11 -12.30
#